data_AF-A0A8S3ZQJ6-F1
#
_entry.id   AF-A0A8S3ZQJ6-F1
#
_cell.length_a   1.000
_cell.length_b   1.000
_cell.length_c   1.000
_cell.angle_alpha   90.00
_cell.angle_beta   90.00
_cell.angle_gamma   90.00
#
_symmetry.space_group_name_H-M   'P 1'
#
loop_
_entity.id
_entity.type
_entity.pdbx_description
1 polymer ?
#
loop_
_entity_poly.entity_id
_entity_poly.type
_entity_poly.pdbx_seq_one_letter_code
_entity_poly.pdbx_strand_id
1 'polypeptide(L)'
;MLDEMLDNGFPLAVESNVLKELIKPPNFLRSIADTVTGKSTSVGATLPTGQLSNIPWRRTGVKYTNNEAYFDVIEEIDAIIDKSGSTVIAEIQGYIDCLIKLSGMPDLTLSFVNPRLLDDVSFHPCVRFKRWESEKILSFVPPDGHFRMMSYHIGSN
;
A
#
# COMPACT_ATOMS: atom_id res chain seq x y z
N MET A 1 -14.17 -12.05 12.87
CA MET A 1 -13.17 -11.01 12.54
C MET A 1 -11.80 -11.31 13.16
N LEU A 2 -11.70 -11.74 14.42
CA LEU A 2 -10.43 -12.22 14.99
C LEU A 2 -10.05 -13.64 14.53
N ASP A 3 -11.01 -14.45 14.10
CA ASP A 3 -10.80 -15.85 13.68
C ASP A 3 -10.24 -16.00 12.25
N GLU A 4 -10.24 -14.93 11.45
CA GLU A 4 -9.65 -14.92 10.10
C GLU A 4 -8.26 -14.27 10.04
N MET A 5 -7.77 -13.71 11.15
CA MET A 5 -6.43 -13.10 11.25
C MET A 5 -5.40 -14.03 11.90
N LEU A 6 -5.81 -15.24 12.30
CA LEU A 6 -5.00 -16.21 13.02
C LEU A 6 -5.27 -17.62 12.47
N ASP A 7 -4.54 -18.01 11.42
CA ASP A 7 -4.35 -19.43 11.15
C ASP A 7 -3.00 -19.84 11.73
N ASN A 8 -3.03 -20.69 12.76
CA ASN A 8 -1.88 -21.35 13.36
C ASN A 8 -0.71 -20.47 13.89
N GLY A 9 -0.99 -19.23 14.31
CA GLY A 9 0.00 -18.38 14.99
C GLY A 9 1.03 -17.70 14.07
N PHE A 10 0.80 -17.73 12.76
CA PHE A 10 1.57 -16.95 11.79
C PHE A 10 0.68 -15.82 11.22
N PRO A 11 1.10 -14.54 11.28
CA PRO A 11 0.30 -13.45 10.73
C PRO A 11 0.21 -13.57 9.21
N LEU A 12 -0.92 -14.06 8.70
CA LEU A 12 -1.27 -14.05 7.29
C LEU A 12 -1.84 -12.67 6.93
N ALA A 13 -1.03 -11.88 6.20
CA ALA A 13 -1.37 -10.66 5.46
C ALA A 13 -2.42 -9.71 6.09
N VAL A 14 -1.93 -8.71 6.82
CA VAL A 14 -2.73 -7.64 7.48
C VAL A 14 -3.25 -6.57 6.49
N GLU A 15 -3.25 -6.84 5.18
CA GLU A 15 -3.50 -5.82 4.17
C GLU A 15 -4.98 -5.73 3.77
N SER A 16 -5.59 -4.57 4.04
CA SER A 16 -7.02 -4.27 3.81
C SER A 16 -7.51 -4.60 2.38
N ASN A 17 -6.64 -4.51 1.38
CA ASN A 17 -6.98 -4.79 -0.02
C ASN A 17 -7.24 -6.27 -0.29
N VAL A 18 -6.63 -7.17 0.47
CA VAL A 18 -6.88 -8.62 0.42
C VAL A 18 -8.15 -8.95 1.21
N LEU A 19 -8.34 -8.31 2.37
CA LEU A 19 -9.48 -8.55 3.26
C LEU A 19 -10.83 -8.11 2.67
N LYS A 20 -10.87 -7.08 1.82
CA LYS A 20 -12.10 -6.63 1.12
C LYS A 20 -12.67 -7.66 0.12
N GLU A 21 -11.90 -8.68 -0.27
CA GLU A 21 -12.37 -9.77 -1.13
C GLU A 21 -12.98 -10.94 -0.34
N LEU A 22 -12.60 -11.10 0.93
CA LEU A 22 -13.11 -12.16 1.82
C LEU A 22 -14.50 -11.84 2.38
N ILE A 23 -14.86 -10.56 2.47
CA ILE A 23 -16.15 -10.11 3.00
C ILE A 23 -17.11 -9.85 1.84
N LYS A 24 -17.75 -10.90 1.32
CA LYS A 24 -18.97 -10.72 0.50
C LYS A 24 -20.11 -10.20 1.40
N PRO A 25 -20.87 -9.17 1.00
CA PRO A 25 -22.13 -8.84 1.66
C PRO A 25 -23.03 -10.08 1.67
N PRO A 26 -23.65 -10.45 2.81
CA PRO A 26 -24.43 -11.66 2.92
C PRO A 26 -25.76 -11.53 2.14
N ASN A 27 -25.75 -11.89 0.86
CA ASN A 27 -26.98 -12.11 0.09
C ASN A 27 -27.41 -13.58 0.26
N PHE A 28 -28.03 -13.91 1.40
CA PHE A 28 -28.48 -15.25 1.80
C PHE A 28 -29.64 -15.87 0.96
N LEU A 29 -29.96 -15.36 -0.23
CA LEU A 29 -31.17 -15.77 -0.96
C LEU A 29 -30.94 -16.28 -2.39
N ARG A 30 -29.77 -16.87 -2.68
CA ARG A 30 -29.57 -17.58 -3.97
C ARG A 30 -29.17 -19.05 -3.84
N SER A 31 -28.75 -19.49 -2.65
CA SER A 31 -28.26 -20.86 -2.43
C SER A 31 -29.35 -21.95 -2.44
N ILE A 32 -30.63 -21.60 -2.31
CA ILE A 32 -31.70 -22.61 -2.16
C ILE A 32 -32.40 -22.91 -3.51
N ALA A 33 -32.25 -22.04 -4.51
CA ALA A 33 -32.84 -22.23 -5.84
C ALA A 33 -32.08 -23.26 -6.69
N ASP A 34 -30.78 -23.43 -6.46
CA ASP A 34 -29.92 -24.30 -7.27
C ASP A 34 -29.91 -25.77 -6.80
N THR A 35 -30.39 -26.07 -5.58
CA THR A 35 -30.47 -27.45 -5.06
C THR A 35 -31.62 -28.25 -5.66
N VAL A 36 -32.63 -27.59 -6.26
CA VAL A 36 -33.82 -28.26 -6.81
C VAL A 36 -33.71 -28.61 -8.29
N THR A 37 -32.67 -28.14 -9.02
CA THR A 37 -32.59 -28.32 -10.49
C THR A 37 -31.52 -29.30 -10.97
N GLY A 38 -30.88 -30.07 -10.07
CA GLY A 38 -30.11 -31.26 -10.45
C GLY A 38 -28.95 -31.05 -11.43
N LYS A 39 -28.37 -29.85 -11.48
CA LYS A 39 -27.18 -29.58 -12.29
C LYS A 39 -25.92 -29.80 -11.46
N SER A 40 -25.21 -30.88 -11.78
CA SER A 40 -23.88 -31.22 -11.29
C SER A 40 -22.97 -29.99 -11.22
N THR A 41 -22.56 -29.63 -10.01
CA THR A 41 -21.57 -28.59 -9.71
C THR A 41 -20.22 -29.01 -10.27
N SER A 42 -19.94 -28.61 -11.52
CA SER A 42 -18.56 -28.43 -11.96
C SER A 42 -17.92 -27.43 -11.02
N VAL A 43 -17.00 -27.90 -10.19
CA VAL A 43 -16.10 -27.09 -9.38
C VAL A 43 -15.56 -25.98 -10.27
N GLY A 44 -16.00 -24.73 -10.03
CA GLY A 44 -15.59 -23.59 -10.84
C GLY A 44 -14.08 -23.47 -10.79
N ALA A 45 -13.42 -23.73 -11.92
CA ALA A 45 -11.99 -23.63 -12.13
C ALA A 45 -11.53 -22.17 -12.16
N THR A 46 -11.77 -21.44 -11.09
CA THR A 46 -11.18 -20.11 -10.85
C THR A 46 -10.58 -20.14 -9.46
N LEU A 47 -9.32 -20.59 -9.39
CA LEU A 47 -8.45 -20.32 -8.26
C LEU A 47 -8.42 -18.80 -8.05
N PRO A 48 -8.48 -18.29 -6.80
CA PRO A 48 -8.34 -16.86 -6.55
C PRO A 48 -7.02 -16.39 -7.16
N THR A 49 -7.12 -15.56 -8.21
CA THR A 49 -5.99 -15.05 -9.01
C THR A 49 -4.94 -14.28 -8.20
N GLY A 50 -5.18 -14.06 -6.90
CA GLY A 50 -4.24 -13.47 -5.96
C GLY A 50 -3.16 -14.43 -5.41
N GLN A 51 -3.29 -15.75 -5.55
CA GLN A 51 -2.30 -16.70 -4.98
C GLN A 51 -1.03 -16.93 -5.84
N LEU A 52 -0.90 -16.30 -7.01
CA LEU A 52 0.25 -16.49 -7.91
C LEU A 52 1.02 -15.19 -8.23
N SER A 53 0.58 -14.04 -7.71
CA SER A 53 1.26 -12.77 -7.99
C SER A 53 2.27 -12.44 -6.89
N ASN A 54 3.49 -12.07 -7.27
CA ASN A 54 4.52 -11.55 -6.34
C ASN A 54 4.18 -10.16 -5.77
N ILE A 55 2.97 -9.65 -5.97
CA ILE A 55 2.53 -8.31 -5.59
C ILE A 55 1.26 -8.43 -4.72
N PRO A 56 1.39 -8.87 -3.46
CA PRO A 56 0.24 -9.20 -2.61
C PRO A 56 -0.65 -8.00 -2.29
N TRP A 57 -0.09 -6.78 -2.35
CA TRP A 57 -0.79 -5.54 -1.99
C TRP A 57 -1.68 -4.95 -3.08
N ARG A 58 -1.64 -5.47 -4.33
CA ARG A 58 -2.42 -4.94 -5.46
C ARG A 58 -3.16 -6.02 -6.23
N ARG A 59 -4.48 -5.88 -6.31
CA ARG A 59 -5.36 -6.79 -7.06
C ARG A 59 -5.32 -6.51 -8.57
N THR A 60 -5.49 -7.57 -9.36
CA THR A 60 -5.67 -7.47 -10.81
C THR A 60 -7.07 -6.95 -11.15
N GLY A 61 -7.22 -6.34 -12.33
CA GLY A 61 -8.54 -5.94 -12.84
C GLY A 61 -9.15 -4.67 -12.23
N VAL A 62 -8.44 -3.94 -11.36
CA VAL A 62 -8.88 -2.62 -10.86
C VAL A 62 -9.15 -1.67 -12.03
N LYS A 63 -10.29 -0.96 -12.01
CA LYS A 63 -10.68 0.01 -13.04
C LYS A 63 -11.23 1.29 -12.43
N TYR A 64 -10.78 2.41 -12.96
CA TYR A 64 -11.29 3.74 -12.68
C TYR A 64 -11.63 4.45 -14.00
N THR A 65 -12.64 5.31 -13.98
CA THR A 65 -12.99 6.16 -15.14
C THR A 65 -11.87 7.16 -15.43
N ASN A 66 -11.30 7.74 -14.38
CA ASN A 66 -10.16 8.64 -14.45
C ASN A 66 -9.00 8.02 -13.65
N ASN A 67 -7.81 8.05 -14.23
CA ASN A 67 -6.60 7.55 -13.56
C ASN A 67 -5.92 8.71 -12.86
N GLU A 68 -5.95 8.71 -11.54
CA GLU A 68 -5.42 9.78 -10.68
C GLU A 68 -4.53 9.18 -9.60
N ALA A 69 -3.44 9.86 -9.26
CA ALA A 69 -2.55 9.50 -8.16
C ALA A 69 -2.19 10.77 -7.40
N TYR A 70 -2.54 10.80 -6.11
CA TYR A 70 -2.24 11.90 -5.21
C TYR A 70 -1.17 11.48 -4.22
N PHE A 71 -0.26 12.40 -3.92
CA PHE A 71 0.84 12.20 -2.99
C PHE A 71 0.87 13.42 -2.07
N ASP A 72 0.55 13.20 -0.81
CA ASP A 72 0.58 14.23 0.22
C ASP A 72 1.88 14.05 1.00
N VAL A 73 2.69 15.11 1.04
CA VAL A 73 3.94 15.16 1.82
C VAL A 73 3.63 15.91 3.12
N ILE A 74 3.75 15.22 4.24
CA ILE A 74 3.45 15.76 5.56
C ILE A 74 4.73 15.75 6.39
N GLU A 75 5.09 16.92 6.90
CA GLU A 75 6.32 17.14 7.66
C GLU A 75 5.99 17.83 8.98
N GLU A 76 6.60 17.33 10.06
CA GLU A 76 6.67 17.97 11.36
C GLU A 76 8.09 18.49 11.56
N ILE A 77 8.23 19.76 11.95
CA ILE A 77 9.51 20.45 12.06
C ILE A 77 9.75 20.79 13.54
N ASP A 78 10.80 20.20 14.10
CA ASP A 78 11.29 20.50 15.44
C ASP A 78 12.52 21.42 15.34
N ALA A 79 12.43 22.63 15.88
CA ALA A 79 13.53 23.58 15.82
C ALA A 79 13.74 24.32 17.15
N ILE A 80 15.01 24.46 17.54
CA ILE A 80 15.43 25.30 18.66
C ILE A 80 16.20 26.49 18.11
N ILE A 81 15.73 27.69 18.41
CA ILE A 81 16.35 28.95 18.01
C ILE A 81 16.87 29.64 19.27
N ASP A 82 18.12 30.06 19.25
CA ASP A 82 18.70 30.80 20.36
C ASP A 82 18.23 32.27 20.41
N LYS A 83 18.60 32.99 21.47
CA LYS A 83 18.25 34.41 21.63
C LYS A 83 18.85 35.33 20.55
N SER A 84 19.86 34.88 19.80
CA SER A 84 20.46 35.61 18.69
C SER A 84 19.73 35.38 17.37
N GLY A 85 18.75 34.47 17.34
CA GLY A 85 18.05 34.06 16.12
C GLY A 85 18.76 32.96 15.34
N SER A 86 19.81 32.36 15.91
CA SER A 86 20.54 31.25 15.28
C SER A 86 19.87 29.92 15.57
N THR A 87 19.71 29.08 14.55
CA THR A 87 19.21 27.70 14.69
C THR A 87 20.24 26.84 15.41
N VAL A 88 19.86 26.31 16.57
CA VAL A 88 20.67 25.37 17.36
C VAL A 88 20.41 23.95 16.89
N ILE A 89 19.14 23.60 16.68
CA ILE A 89 18.67 22.31 16.18
C ILE A 89 17.54 22.59 15.17
N ALA A 90 17.53 21.83 14.08
CA ALA A 90 16.40 21.72 13.17
C ALA A 90 16.31 20.28 12.67
N GLU A 91 15.21 19.61 12.98
CA GLU A 91 14.91 18.25 12.59
C GLU A 91 13.55 18.22 11.90
N ILE A 92 13.41 17.36 10.90
CA ILE A 92 12.16 17.17 10.19
C ILE A 92 11.80 15.69 10.24
N GLN A 93 10.61 15.40 10.73
CA GLN A 93 9.99 14.08 10.64
C GLN A 93 8.93 14.12 9.55
N GLY A 94 9.15 13.38 8.48
CA GLY A 94 8.30 13.41 7.29
C GLY A 94 7.70 12.06 6.94
N TYR A 95 6.54 12.09 6.29
CA TYR A 95 5.97 10.92 5.62
C TYR A 95 5.17 11.32 4.39
N ILE A 96 4.99 10.35 3.50
CA ILE A 96 4.22 10.51 2.27
C ILE A 96 3.03 9.56 2.29
N ASP A 97 1.84 10.12 2.39
CA ASP A 97 0.59 9.40 2.24
C ASP A 97 0.10 9.52 0.80
N CYS A 98 -0.46 8.44 0.27
CA CYS A 98 -0.87 8.35 -1.13
C CYS A 98 -2.34 8.02 -1.24
N LEU A 99 -3.01 8.57 -2.26
CA LEU A 99 -4.31 8.10 -2.74
C LEU A 99 -4.19 7.71 -4.21
N ILE A 100 -4.27 6.41 -4.47
CA ILE A 100 -4.10 5.84 -5.80
C ILE A 100 -5.43 5.38 -6.35
N LYS A 101 -5.84 6.01 -7.46
CA LYS A 101 -7.01 5.65 -8.27
C LYS A 101 -6.56 5.32 -9.68
N LEU A 102 -5.75 4.27 -9.81
CA LEU A 102 -5.17 3.84 -11.08
C LEU A 102 -5.72 2.47 -11.47
N SER A 103 -6.00 2.29 -12.76
CA SER A 103 -6.47 1.03 -13.32
C SER A 103 -5.33 0.04 -13.56
N GLY A 104 -5.63 -1.26 -13.54
CA GLY A 104 -4.66 -2.32 -13.86
C GLY A 104 -3.54 -2.45 -12.82
N MET A 105 -2.32 -2.77 -13.31
CA MET A 105 -1.09 -2.93 -12.54
C MET A 105 -0.07 -1.85 -12.95
N PRO A 106 -0.25 -0.58 -12.52
CA PRO A 106 0.64 0.50 -12.87
C PRO A 106 1.97 0.32 -12.15
N ASP A 107 3.06 0.49 -12.88
CA ASP A 107 4.41 0.53 -12.33
C ASP A 107 4.87 1.99 -12.31
N LEU A 108 4.95 2.57 -11.11
CA LEU A 108 5.24 3.99 -10.91
C LEU A 108 6.71 4.20 -10.57
N THR A 109 7.20 5.38 -10.96
CA THR A 109 8.54 5.86 -10.61
C THR A 109 8.42 7.29 -10.07
N LEU A 110 9.02 7.55 -8.91
CA LEU A 110 9.10 8.86 -8.27
C LEU A 110 10.55 9.15 -7.87
N SER A 111 10.99 10.39 -8.07
CA SER A 111 12.32 10.85 -7.70
C SER A 111 12.25 12.15 -6.93
N PHE A 112 13.04 12.26 -5.86
CA PHE A 112 13.26 13.53 -5.18
C PHE A 112 14.35 14.32 -5.88
N VAL A 113 14.31 15.65 -5.77
CA VAL A 113 15.38 16.53 -6.27
C VAL A 113 16.68 16.26 -5.51
N ASN A 114 16.59 16.15 -4.18
CA ASN A 114 17.73 15.93 -3.30
C ASN A 114 17.48 14.74 -2.36
N PRO A 115 17.48 13.49 -2.85
CA PRO A 115 17.19 12.30 -2.04
C PRO A 115 18.24 12.04 -0.96
N ARG A 116 19.40 12.69 -1.04
CA ARG A 116 20.50 12.59 -0.05
C ARG A 116 20.21 13.30 1.27
N LEU A 117 19.18 14.16 1.31
CA LEU A 117 18.75 14.81 2.55
C LEU A 117 17.88 13.91 3.41
N LEU A 118 17.37 12.81 2.85
CA LEU A 118 16.47 11.90 3.55
C LEU A 118 17.29 10.86 4.31
N ASP A 119 17.27 10.97 5.63
CA ASP A 119 17.82 10.02 6.59
C ASP A 119 16.71 9.09 7.12
N ASP A 120 17.11 7.98 7.74
CA ASP A 120 16.22 7.01 8.42
C ASP A 120 14.94 6.65 7.64
N VAL A 121 15.09 6.46 6.33
CA VAL A 121 13.97 6.18 5.44
C VAL A 121 13.36 4.79 5.71
N SER A 122 12.04 4.75 5.80
CA SER A 122 11.24 3.53 5.87
C SER A 122 10.21 3.50 4.75
N PHE A 123 9.95 2.32 4.20
CA PHE A 123 9.10 2.18 3.00
C PHE A 123 7.97 1.19 3.23
N HIS A 124 6.85 1.44 2.54
CA HIS A 124 5.86 0.41 2.29
C HIS A 124 6.48 -0.74 1.46
N PRO A 125 6.09 -2.01 1.69
CA PRO A 125 6.59 -3.16 0.94
C PRO A 125 6.47 -3.07 -0.60
N CYS A 126 5.61 -2.18 -1.09
CA CYS A 126 5.45 -1.96 -2.52
C CYS A 126 6.66 -1.31 -3.19
N VAL A 127 7.54 -0.65 -2.42
CA VAL A 127 8.74 0.01 -2.92
C VAL A 127 9.87 -0.98 -3.12
N ARG A 128 10.46 -0.97 -4.31
CA ARG A 128 11.62 -1.80 -4.65
C ARG A 128 12.89 -1.23 -4.01
N PHE A 129 13.17 -1.68 -2.78
CA PHE A 129 14.30 -1.20 -1.97
C PHE A 129 15.65 -1.21 -2.71
N LYS A 130 15.98 -2.28 -3.45
CA LYS A 130 17.25 -2.38 -4.20
C LYS A 130 17.47 -1.23 -5.18
N ARG A 131 16.39 -0.76 -5.84
CA ARG A 131 16.48 0.35 -6.79
C ARG A 131 16.62 1.70 -6.10
N TRP A 132 15.96 1.88 -4.95
CA TRP A 132 16.21 3.04 -4.09
C TRP A 132 17.66 3.08 -3.60
N GLU A 133 18.20 1.93 -3.17
CA GLU A 133 19.57 1.82 -2.68
C GLU A 133 20.59 2.26 -3.75
N SER A 134 20.48 1.74 -4.98
CA SER A 134 21.42 2.00 -6.08
C SER A 134 21.22 3.34 -6.79
N GLU A 135 19.97 3.72 -7.06
CA GLU A 135 19.64 4.85 -7.95
C GLU A 135 19.02 6.04 -7.20
N LYS A 136 18.61 5.84 -5.93
CA LYS A 136 17.81 6.82 -5.17
C LYS A 136 16.49 7.19 -5.88
N ILE A 137 15.92 6.20 -6.56
CA ILE A 137 14.65 6.29 -7.28
C ILE A 137 13.62 5.39 -6.59
N LEU A 138 12.47 5.94 -6.25
CA LEU A 138 11.34 5.16 -5.77
C LEU A 138 10.67 4.50 -6.96
N SER A 139 10.51 3.18 -6.90
CA SER A 139 9.95 2.40 -7.99
C SER A 139 9.04 1.32 -7.42
N PHE A 140 7.76 1.34 -7.78
CA PHE A 140 6.74 0.58 -7.06
C PHE A 140 5.48 0.34 -7.87
N VAL A 141 4.82 -0.79 -7.59
CA VAL A 141 3.43 -1.01 -7.97
C VAL A 141 2.58 -0.71 -6.74
N PRO A 142 1.85 0.41 -6.66
CA PRO A 142 1.21 0.82 -5.41
C PRO A 142 -0.02 -0.03 -5.05
N PRO A 143 -0.36 -0.15 -3.76
CA PRO A 143 -1.70 -0.53 -3.33
C PRO A 143 -2.78 0.34 -4.00
N ASP A 144 -3.99 -0.19 -4.09
CA ASP A 144 -5.16 0.59 -4.51
C ASP A 144 -5.72 1.39 -3.31
N GLY A 145 -6.13 2.64 -3.53
CA GLY A 145 -6.68 3.51 -2.49
C GLY A 145 -5.62 4.23 -1.63
N HIS A 146 -5.94 4.42 -0.34
CA HIS A 146 -5.08 5.13 0.61
C HIS A 146 -4.02 4.21 1.23
N PHE A 147 -2.77 4.66 1.25
CA PHE A 147 -1.68 4.00 1.99
C PHE A 147 -0.53 4.97 2.28
N ARG A 148 0.27 4.69 3.32
CA ARG A 148 1.53 5.39 3.57
C ARG A 148 2.62 4.77 2.73
N MET A 149 3.23 5.53 1.84
CA MET A 149 4.29 5.05 0.96
C MET A 149 5.66 4.99 1.65
N MET A 150 6.00 6.05 2.39
CA MET A 150 7.28 6.12 3.09
C MET A 150 7.23 7.09 4.27
N SER A 151 8.18 6.93 5.19
CA SER A 151 8.55 7.93 6.18
C SER A 151 10.05 8.19 6.11
N TYR A 152 10.47 9.36 6.56
CA TYR A 152 11.85 9.80 6.54
C TYR A 152 12.11 10.77 7.68
N HIS A 153 13.38 10.94 8.00
CA HIS A 153 13.89 11.96 8.90
C HIS A 153 14.85 12.87 8.11
N ILE A 154 14.96 14.14 8.49
CA ILE A 154 16.00 15.04 7.99
C ILE A 154 16.60 15.71 9.22
N GLY A 155 17.86 15.36 9.51
CA GLY A 155 18.61 15.98 10.61
C GLY A 155 19.51 17.11 10.13
N SER A 156 19.76 18.08 11.00
CA SER A 156 20.90 18.98 10.86
C SER A 156 22.13 18.29 11.45
N ASN A 157 23.00 17.72 10.60
CA ASN A 157 24.35 17.32 11.01
C ASN A 157 25.27 18.54 11.16
#